data_AF-A0AAU7Q6W1-F1
#
_entry.id   AF-A0AAU7Q6W1-F1
#
_cell.length_a   1.000
_cell.length_b   1.000
_cell.length_c   1.000
_cell.angle_alpha   90.00
_cell.angle_beta   90.00
_cell.angle_gamma   90.00
#
_symmetry.space_group_name_H-M   'P 1'
#
loop_
_entity.id
_entity.type
_entity.pdbx_description
1 polymer ?
#
loop_
_entity_poly.entity_id
_entity_poly.type
_entity_poly.pdbx_seq_one_letter_code
_entity_poly.pdbx_strand_id
1 'polypeptide(L)'
;MSRLILENPHSSAGWHGHQIRVCEVRVIDVKRELEEFESQFVKIMDVIQEVKTYTQVSDDTLVAKWILKRISDYNKPFPSIYRINKFYEFEYVFSGYGKDPDLDAFRDILSDIIKHKTLPSYDEPPFEDSDWNSKLAFDAGFKREDISDVFPFLTTSPVSSLAQGNINDLDVLKCETPLDWREFPGKATALMFIAGLATALESTGGKYSRGGKINKSAIADAAVQAINKHGKGTDISSRALTELIKAALDANLPDRASTSKS
;
A
#
# COMPACT_ATOMS: atom_id res chain seq x y z
N MET A 1 -15.48 34.82 10.16
CA MET A 1 -15.99 36.13 10.63
C MET A 1 -14.82 37.09 10.71
N SER A 2 -14.62 37.88 9.66
CA SER A 2 -13.49 38.80 9.49
C SER A 2 -13.83 40.13 10.14
N ARG A 3 -12.99 40.62 11.06
CA ARG A 3 -13.16 41.94 11.68
C ARG A 3 -12.69 43.01 10.68
N LEU A 4 -13.65 43.77 10.16
CA LEU A 4 -13.42 45.01 9.41
C LEU A 4 -12.99 46.10 10.39
N ILE A 5 -11.81 46.67 10.21
CA ILE A 5 -11.43 47.92 10.86
C ILE A 5 -11.93 49.04 9.95
N LEU A 6 -12.90 49.82 10.44
CA LEU A 6 -13.43 51.00 9.75
C LEU A 6 -12.56 52.20 10.18
N GLU A 7 -11.60 52.60 9.34
CA GLU A 7 -10.93 53.89 9.53
C GLU A 7 -11.79 55.02 8.94
N ASN A 8 -11.96 56.06 9.74
CA ASN A 8 -12.86 57.19 9.51
C ASN A 8 -12.14 58.27 8.66
N PRO A 9 -12.70 58.78 7.55
CA PRO A 9 -12.01 59.76 6.72
C PRO A 9 -12.32 61.19 7.21
N HIS A 10 -11.35 61.84 7.86
CA HIS A 10 -11.39 63.28 8.01
C HIS A 10 -10.76 63.97 6.79
N SER A 11 -11.62 64.66 6.06
CA SER A 11 -11.42 65.96 5.39
C SER A 11 -10.05 66.26 4.78
N SER A 12 -10.02 66.43 3.46
CA SER A 12 -9.89 67.78 2.86
C SER A 12 -9.87 67.68 1.33
N ALA A 13 -10.44 68.71 0.71
CA ALA A 13 -10.77 68.79 -0.69
C ALA A 13 -9.54 68.84 -1.62
N GLY A 14 -9.74 68.32 -2.85
CA GLY A 14 -9.03 68.79 -4.03
C GLY A 14 -8.15 67.75 -4.70
N TRP A 15 -8.74 66.81 -5.46
CA TRP A 15 -7.97 66.06 -6.45
C TRP A 15 -8.77 65.86 -7.75
N HIS A 16 -8.21 66.42 -8.82
CA HIS A 16 -8.57 66.14 -10.19
C HIS A 16 -8.42 64.65 -10.49
N GLY A 17 -9.24 64.17 -11.42
CA GLY A 17 -9.38 62.78 -11.79
C GLY A 17 -8.05 62.11 -12.13
N HIS A 18 -7.57 61.31 -11.20
CA HIS A 18 -6.88 60.08 -11.52
C HIS A 18 -7.73 58.96 -10.93
N GLN A 19 -8.27 58.11 -11.80
CA GLN A 19 -8.74 56.79 -11.40
C GLN A 19 -7.54 56.10 -10.76
N ILE A 20 -7.43 56.21 -9.44
CA ILE A 20 -6.64 55.29 -8.65
C ILE A 20 -7.35 53.97 -8.84
N ARG A 21 -6.88 53.18 -9.82
CA ARG A 21 -7.13 51.74 -9.81
C ARG A 21 -6.73 51.31 -8.42
N VAL A 22 -7.69 50.80 -7.66
CA VAL A 22 -7.42 50.12 -6.41
C VAL A 22 -6.52 48.95 -6.79
N CYS A 23 -5.21 49.18 -6.75
CA CYS A 23 -4.23 48.12 -6.75
C CYS A 23 -4.47 47.44 -5.41
N GLU A 24 -5.31 46.42 -5.40
CA GLU A 24 -5.36 45.46 -4.30
C GLU A 24 -3.94 44.93 -4.16
N VAL A 25 -3.20 45.49 -3.20
CA VAL A 25 -1.92 44.95 -2.80
C VAL A 25 -2.25 43.63 -2.11
N ARG A 26 -2.24 42.53 -2.88
CA ARG A 26 -2.18 41.20 -2.29
C ARG A 26 -0.89 41.16 -1.48
N VAL A 27 -1.04 41.21 -0.16
CA VAL A 27 0.04 40.81 0.74
C VAL A 27 0.16 39.30 0.56
N ILE A 28 1.11 38.89 -0.28
CA ILE A 28 1.42 37.49 -0.54
C ILE A 28 2.16 36.95 0.68
N ASP A 29 1.53 36.02 1.38
CA ASP A 29 2.19 35.25 2.43
C ASP A 29 2.92 34.09 1.76
N VAL A 30 4.19 34.31 1.44
CA VAL A 30 5.05 33.35 0.73
C VAL A 30 5.11 32.00 1.44
N LYS A 31 5.06 31.98 2.79
CA LYS A 31 5.10 30.73 3.55
C LYS A 31 3.83 29.92 3.31
N ARG A 32 2.69 30.59 3.36
CA ARG A 32 1.39 29.96 3.13
C ARG A 32 1.26 29.43 1.70
N GLU A 33 1.73 30.18 0.69
CA GLU A 33 1.71 29.69 -0.70
C GLU A 33 2.63 28.47 -0.90
N LEU A 34 3.79 28.44 -0.22
CA LEU A 34 4.69 27.30 -0.24
C LEU A 34 4.06 26.06 0.42
N GLU A 35 3.41 26.23 1.58
CA GLU A 35 2.69 25.17 2.27
C GLU A 35 1.51 24.65 1.44
N GLU A 36 0.75 25.54 0.79
CA GLU A 36 -0.32 25.18 -0.13
C GLU A 36 0.21 24.40 -1.34
N PHE A 37 1.39 24.77 -1.86
CA PHE A 37 2.04 24.05 -2.96
C PHE A 37 2.56 22.67 -2.55
N GLU A 38 3.26 22.57 -1.42
CA GLU A 38 3.74 21.29 -0.86
C GLU A 38 2.58 20.35 -0.52
N SER A 39 1.42 20.89 -0.16
CA SER A 39 0.21 20.09 0.06
C SER A 39 -0.34 19.43 -1.21
N GLN A 40 -0.01 19.95 -2.40
CA GLN A 40 -0.51 19.44 -3.68
C GLN A 40 0.41 18.39 -4.31
N PHE A 41 1.67 18.32 -3.90
CA PHE A 41 2.66 17.42 -4.46
C PHE A 41 3.05 16.33 -3.47
N VAL A 42 3.29 15.12 -3.97
CA VAL A 42 3.82 14.01 -3.17
C VAL A 42 4.95 13.35 -3.94
N LYS A 43 6.13 13.23 -3.32
CA LYS A 43 7.28 12.59 -3.96
C LYS A 43 7.07 11.08 -4.04
N ILE A 44 7.71 10.43 -5.00
CA ILE A 44 7.65 8.97 -5.14
C ILE A 44 8.06 8.27 -3.84
N MET A 45 9.14 8.72 -3.20
CA MET A 45 9.59 8.17 -1.92
C MET A 45 8.57 8.36 -0.79
N ASP A 46 7.92 9.53 -0.74
CA ASP A 46 6.88 9.81 0.25
C ASP A 46 5.66 8.92 0.01
N VAL A 47 5.28 8.66 -1.24
CA VAL A 47 4.23 7.68 -1.57
C VAL A 47 4.59 6.30 -1.04
N ILE A 48 5.81 5.82 -1.29
CA ILE A 48 6.24 4.48 -0.82
C ILE A 48 6.24 4.41 0.71
N GLN A 49 6.71 5.47 1.37
CA GLN A 49 6.74 5.55 2.83
C GLN A 49 5.32 5.63 3.42
N GLU A 50 4.42 6.41 2.82
CA GLU A 50 3.01 6.49 3.21
C GLU A 50 2.34 5.12 3.03
N VAL A 51 2.56 4.42 1.91
CA VAL A 51 2.09 3.05 1.69
C VAL A 51 2.64 2.11 2.77
N LYS A 52 3.93 2.24 3.13
CA LYS A 52 4.57 1.44 4.18
C LYS A 52 3.88 1.65 5.53
N THR A 53 3.59 2.90 5.89
CA THR A 53 2.86 3.23 7.13
C THR A 53 1.43 2.73 7.11
N TYR A 54 0.73 2.85 5.98
CA TYR A 54 -0.65 2.40 5.80
C TYR A 54 -0.77 0.87 5.87
N THR A 55 0.15 0.16 5.22
CA THR A 55 0.17 -1.32 5.17
C THR A 55 0.73 -1.97 6.43
N GLN A 56 1.44 -1.21 7.27
CA GLN A 56 2.17 -1.72 8.44
C GLN A 56 3.19 -2.82 8.10
N VAL A 57 3.66 -2.85 6.84
CA VAL A 57 4.64 -3.83 6.36
C VAL A 57 6.03 -3.22 6.48
N SER A 58 6.96 -3.92 7.15
CA SER A 58 8.33 -3.44 7.31
C SER A 58 9.23 -3.71 6.10
N ASP A 59 8.89 -4.70 5.28
CA ASP A 59 9.67 -5.17 4.11
C ASP A 59 9.38 -4.34 2.86
N ASP A 60 10.37 -3.60 2.40
CA ASP A 60 10.31 -2.73 1.21
C ASP A 60 9.98 -3.51 -0.06
N THR A 61 10.40 -4.78 -0.14
CA THR A 61 10.13 -5.66 -1.29
C THR A 61 8.64 -5.99 -1.38
N LEU A 62 8.01 -6.27 -0.23
CA LEU A 62 6.58 -6.57 -0.18
C LEU A 62 5.75 -5.33 -0.48
N VAL A 63 6.18 -4.16 0.02
CA VAL A 63 5.56 -2.87 -0.31
C VAL A 63 5.64 -2.62 -1.82
N ALA A 64 6.80 -2.77 -2.44
CA ALA A 64 6.97 -2.58 -3.88
C ALA A 64 6.11 -3.54 -4.71
N LYS A 65 6.06 -4.82 -4.35
CA LYS A 65 5.18 -5.81 -5.00
C LYS A 65 3.70 -5.46 -4.86
N TRP A 66 3.29 -4.97 -3.69
CA TRP A 66 1.91 -4.56 -3.44
C TRP A 66 1.54 -3.36 -4.31
N ILE A 67 2.42 -2.36 -4.39
CA ILE A 67 2.25 -1.18 -5.25
C ILE A 67 2.12 -1.62 -6.72
N LEU A 68 3.02 -2.47 -7.22
CA LEU A 68 2.96 -3.00 -8.59
C LEU A 68 1.63 -3.71 -8.89
N LYS A 69 1.16 -4.55 -7.96
CA LYS A 69 -0.13 -5.22 -8.09
C LYS A 69 -1.29 -4.23 -8.11
N ARG A 70 -1.26 -3.22 -7.25
CA ARG A 70 -2.31 -2.19 -7.20
C ARG A 70 -2.41 -1.43 -8.51
N ILE A 71 -1.27 -1.15 -9.13
CA ILE A 71 -1.21 -0.47 -10.42
C ILE A 71 -1.65 -1.41 -11.55
N SER A 72 -1.34 -2.71 -11.50
CA SER A 72 -1.83 -3.66 -12.52
C SER A 72 -3.35 -3.83 -12.48
N ASP A 73 -3.96 -3.68 -11.32
CA ASP A 73 -5.42 -3.74 -11.13
C ASP A 73 -6.10 -2.40 -11.50
N TYR A 74 -5.34 -1.35 -11.80
CA TYR A 74 -5.84 -0.03 -12.14
C TYR A 74 -6.20 0.07 -13.62
N ASN A 75 -7.49 0.26 -13.92
CA ASN A 75 -8.03 0.25 -15.29
C ASN A 75 -8.11 1.63 -15.97
N LYS A 76 -7.53 2.67 -15.36
CA LYS A 76 -7.54 4.05 -15.84
C LYS A 76 -6.13 4.44 -16.32
N PRO A 77 -5.98 5.52 -17.12
CA PRO A 77 -4.66 6.04 -17.48
C PRO A 77 -3.86 6.35 -16.21
N PHE A 78 -2.59 5.92 -16.19
CA PHE A 78 -1.73 6.09 -15.03
C PHE A 78 -1.41 7.58 -14.81
N PRO A 79 -1.34 8.05 -13.54
CA PRO A 79 -0.98 9.44 -13.24
C PRO A 79 0.37 9.84 -13.82
N SER A 80 0.47 11.07 -14.33
CA SER A 80 1.71 11.62 -14.84
C SER A 80 2.72 11.89 -13.73
N ILE A 81 4.00 11.69 -14.03
CA ILE A 81 5.10 12.01 -13.11
C ILE A 81 5.58 13.43 -13.38
N TYR A 82 5.65 14.21 -12.31
CA TYR A 82 6.10 15.60 -12.32
C TYR A 82 7.39 15.77 -11.52
N ARG A 83 8.19 16.75 -11.93
CA ARG A 83 9.27 17.33 -11.13
C ARG A 83 8.94 18.79 -10.82
N ILE A 84 9.40 19.27 -9.68
CA ILE A 84 9.28 20.69 -9.33
C ILE A 84 10.54 21.40 -9.81
N ASN A 85 10.37 22.42 -10.65
CA ASN A 85 11.50 23.21 -11.11
C ASN A 85 11.90 24.30 -10.09
N LYS A 86 12.99 25.02 -10.37
CA LYS A 86 13.48 26.12 -9.53
C LYS A 86 12.50 27.30 -9.36
N PHE A 87 11.43 27.33 -10.15
CA PHE A 87 10.36 28.32 -10.11
C PHE A 87 9.10 27.81 -9.41
N TYR A 88 9.15 26.63 -8.79
CA TYR A 88 7.99 25.97 -8.17
C TYR A 88 6.85 25.67 -9.16
N GLU A 89 7.22 25.36 -10.41
CA GLU A 89 6.27 24.91 -11.42
C GLU A 89 6.40 23.40 -11.66
N PHE A 90 5.27 22.77 -11.99
CA PHE A 90 5.23 21.36 -12.35
C PHE A 90 5.72 21.17 -13.78
N GLU A 91 6.84 20.47 -13.93
CA GLU A 91 7.35 20.03 -15.22
C GLU A 91 7.11 18.54 -15.38
N TYR A 92 6.56 18.14 -16.54
CA TYR A 92 6.47 16.72 -16.89
C TYR A 92 7.88 16.12 -16.98
N VAL A 93 8.08 14.98 -16.33
CA VAL A 93 9.35 14.26 -16.44
C VAL A 93 9.48 13.61 -17.82
N PHE A 94 8.40 13.01 -18.29
CA PHE A 94 8.34 12.36 -19.59
C PHE A 94 7.41 13.13 -20.52
N SER A 95 7.95 13.59 -21.64
CA SER A 95 7.18 14.23 -22.72
C SER A 95 7.47 13.48 -24.02
N GLY A 96 6.65 12.50 -24.41
CA GLY A 96 6.90 11.78 -25.66
C GLY A 96 6.13 10.47 -25.88
N TYR A 97 6.15 10.02 -27.14
CA TYR A 97 5.40 8.86 -27.66
C TYR A 97 5.85 7.54 -27.04
N GLY A 98 4.90 6.82 -26.44
CA GLY A 98 5.03 5.49 -25.85
C GLY A 98 3.69 5.05 -25.25
N LYS A 99 3.54 3.76 -24.89
CA LYS A 99 2.43 3.33 -24.05
C LYS A 99 2.83 3.66 -22.60
N ASP A 100 2.29 4.74 -22.04
CA ASP A 100 2.48 5.20 -20.66
C ASP A 100 3.95 5.20 -20.14
N PRO A 101 4.83 6.11 -20.63
CA PRO A 101 6.23 6.18 -20.18
C PRO A 101 6.37 6.47 -18.68
N ASP A 102 5.41 7.19 -18.09
CA ASP A 102 5.35 7.46 -16.65
C ASP A 102 5.16 6.17 -15.84
N LEU A 103 4.30 5.26 -16.32
CA LEU A 103 4.03 3.99 -15.67
C LEU A 103 5.27 3.08 -15.71
N ASP A 104 5.94 3.01 -16.86
CA ASP A 104 7.13 2.20 -17.03
C ASP A 104 8.27 2.72 -16.13
N ALA A 105 8.48 4.04 -16.08
CA ALA A 105 9.48 4.63 -15.18
C ALA A 105 9.19 4.35 -13.70
N PHE A 106 7.92 4.39 -13.29
CA PHE A 106 7.56 4.04 -11.91
C PHE A 106 7.75 2.55 -11.62
N ARG A 107 7.44 1.68 -12.59
CA ARG A 107 7.69 0.23 -12.48
C ARG A 107 9.17 -0.10 -12.38
N ASP A 108 10.02 0.63 -13.09
CA ASP A 108 11.47 0.46 -13.03
C ASP A 108 12.00 0.78 -11.63
N ILE A 109 11.56 1.88 -11.02
CA ILE A 109 11.91 2.23 -9.62
C ILE A 109 11.49 1.10 -8.66
N LEU A 110 10.25 0.60 -8.79
CA LEU A 110 9.75 -0.46 -7.92
C LEU A 110 10.49 -1.79 -8.14
N SER A 111 10.88 -2.08 -9.38
CA SER A 111 11.65 -3.27 -9.74
C SER A 111 13.07 -3.21 -9.17
N ASP A 112 13.68 -2.03 -9.19
CA ASP A 112 14.97 -1.80 -8.55
C ASP A 112 14.90 -1.97 -7.03
N ILE A 113 13.85 -1.48 -6.36
CA ILE A 113 13.62 -1.75 -4.92
C ILE A 113 13.55 -3.27 -4.66
N ILE A 114 12.88 -4.03 -5.52
CA ILE A 114 12.79 -5.49 -5.38
C ILE A 114 14.15 -6.16 -5.58
N LYS A 115 14.96 -5.66 -6.52
CA LYS A 115 16.29 -6.17 -6.83
C LYS A 115 17.28 -5.90 -5.70
N HIS A 116 17.27 -4.68 -5.15
CA HIS A 116 18.17 -4.23 -4.09
C HIS A 116 17.67 -4.59 -2.69
N LYS A 117 16.38 -4.93 -2.54
CA LYS A 117 15.68 -5.23 -1.28
C LYS A 117 15.71 -4.10 -0.26
N THR A 118 15.99 -2.88 -0.71
CA THR A 118 16.11 -1.68 0.12
C THR A 118 15.60 -0.47 -0.67
N LEU A 119 15.11 0.54 0.07
CA LEU A 119 14.84 1.86 -0.50
C LEU A 119 16.14 2.54 -0.96
N PRO A 120 16.06 3.42 -1.99
CA PRO A 120 17.22 4.17 -2.43
C PRO A 120 17.67 5.12 -1.31
N SER A 121 18.98 5.26 -1.14
CA SER A 121 19.60 6.19 -0.20
C SER A 121 20.04 7.47 -0.93
N TYR A 122 20.00 8.60 -0.21
CA TYR A 122 20.55 9.87 -0.70
C TYR A 122 22.08 9.93 -0.54
N ASP A 123 22.63 9.13 0.36
CA ASP A 123 24.06 9.13 0.65
C ASP A 123 24.81 8.50 -0.53
N GLU A 124 25.71 9.27 -1.15
CA GLU A 124 26.73 8.70 -2.03
C GLU A 124 27.60 7.75 -1.19
N PRO A 125 27.60 6.43 -1.48
CA PRO A 125 28.36 5.51 -0.65
C PRO A 125 29.86 5.82 -0.80
N PRO A 126 30.64 5.80 0.30
CA PRO A 126 32.10 5.92 0.22
C PRO A 126 32.79 4.71 -0.43
N PHE A 127 32.04 3.71 -0.88
CA PHE A 127 32.53 2.48 -1.50
C PHE A 127 31.71 2.11 -2.73
N GLU A 128 32.39 1.69 -3.79
CA GLU A 128 31.86 1.50 -5.15
C GLU A 128 30.82 0.37 -5.31
N ASP A 129 30.46 -0.39 -4.26
CA ASP A 129 29.78 -1.68 -4.43
C ASP A 129 28.34 -1.80 -3.95
N SER A 130 27.77 -0.82 -3.25
CA SER A 130 26.30 -0.74 -3.12
C SER A 130 25.89 0.62 -2.58
N ASP A 131 25.11 1.36 -3.36
CA ASP A 131 23.84 1.96 -2.93
C ASP A 131 23.15 2.48 -4.18
N TRP A 132 22.05 1.83 -4.55
CA TRP A 132 21.28 2.24 -5.71
C TRP A 132 20.68 3.63 -5.46
N ASN A 133 21.13 4.61 -6.24
CA ASN A 133 20.62 5.97 -6.23
C ASN A 133 19.76 6.19 -7.48
N SER A 134 18.45 6.30 -7.29
CA SER A 134 17.53 6.76 -8.33
C SER A 134 17.20 8.22 -8.09
N LYS A 135 17.89 9.11 -8.80
CA LYS A 135 17.58 10.55 -8.78
C LYS A 135 16.10 10.82 -9.07
N LEU A 136 15.49 10.00 -9.93
CA LEU A 136 14.07 10.06 -10.26
C LEU A 136 13.18 9.80 -9.02
N ALA A 137 13.55 8.86 -8.15
CA ALA A 137 12.76 8.56 -6.95
C ALA A 137 12.71 9.74 -5.96
N PHE A 138 13.77 10.55 -5.90
CA PHE A 138 13.87 11.69 -4.98
C PHE A 138 13.32 13.00 -5.54
N ASP A 139 13.55 13.25 -6.84
CA ASP A 139 13.23 14.53 -7.48
C ASP A 139 11.85 14.53 -8.15
N ALA A 140 11.26 13.35 -8.37
CA ALA A 140 9.98 13.21 -9.04
C ALA A 140 8.87 12.71 -8.11
N GLY A 141 7.64 13.00 -8.51
CA GLY A 141 6.45 12.76 -7.72
C GLY A 141 5.19 12.90 -8.54
N PHE A 142 4.07 12.89 -7.83
CA PHE A 142 2.74 13.00 -8.40
C PHE A 142 2.03 14.19 -7.78
N LYS A 143 1.03 14.71 -8.49
CA LYS A 143 0.02 15.55 -7.84
C LYS A 143 -0.86 14.66 -6.98
N ARG A 144 -1.18 15.11 -5.77
CA ARG A 144 -2.02 14.37 -4.83
C ARG A 144 -3.40 14.05 -5.40
N GLU A 145 -3.97 14.98 -6.18
CA GLU A 145 -5.25 14.77 -6.88
C GLU A 145 -5.19 13.57 -7.84
N ASP A 146 -4.17 13.50 -8.69
CA ASP A 146 -4.06 12.48 -9.73
C ASP A 146 -3.77 11.09 -9.13
N ILE A 147 -2.88 11.05 -8.12
CA ILE A 147 -2.47 9.80 -7.49
C ILE A 147 -3.49 9.28 -6.48
N SER A 148 -4.39 10.13 -5.98
CA SER A 148 -5.43 9.73 -5.02
C SER A 148 -6.38 8.69 -5.59
N ASP A 149 -6.61 8.69 -6.90
CA ASP A 149 -7.41 7.67 -7.58
C ASP A 149 -6.79 6.27 -7.44
N VAL A 150 -5.46 6.19 -7.40
CA VAL A 150 -4.70 4.94 -7.23
C VAL A 150 -4.53 4.60 -5.75
N PHE A 151 -4.22 5.62 -4.94
CA PHE A 151 -3.95 5.53 -3.50
C PHE A 151 -4.78 6.57 -2.72
N PRO A 152 -6.04 6.24 -2.36
CA PRO A 152 -6.97 7.19 -1.75
C PRO A 152 -6.51 7.77 -0.40
N PHE A 153 -5.68 7.03 0.32
CA PHE A 153 -5.16 7.44 1.64
C PHE A 153 -4.13 8.59 1.56
N LEU A 154 -3.60 8.92 0.38
CA LEU A 154 -2.64 10.03 0.22
C LEU A 154 -3.31 11.43 0.30
N THR A 155 -4.64 11.49 0.38
CA THR A 155 -5.41 12.75 0.36
C THR A 155 -5.47 13.48 1.69
N THR A 156 -5.15 12.81 2.81
CA THR A 156 -5.09 13.46 4.12
C THR A 156 -3.78 14.24 4.26
N SER A 157 -3.89 15.58 4.26
CA SER A 157 -2.79 16.50 4.54
C SER A 157 -2.04 16.09 5.84
N PRO A 158 -0.70 16.26 5.92
CA PRO A 158 0.10 15.77 7.05
C PRO A 158 -0.20 16.39 8.42
N VAL A 159 -1.10 17.39 8.53
CA VAL A 159 -1.26 18.19 9.76
C VAL A 159 -2.51 17.84 10.57
N SER A 160 -3.38 16.93 10.13
CA SER A 160 -4.53 16.53 10.95
C SER A 160 -5.07 15.17 10.57
N SER A 161 -4.73 14.14 11.35
CA SER A 161 -5.69 13.19 11.93
C SER A 161 -5.03 11.92 12.48
N LEU A 162 -4.54 12.00 13.73
CA LEU A 162 -4.81 10.93 14.69
C LEU A 162 -6.29 11.00 15.07
N ALA A 163 -7.20 10.62 14.17
CA ALA A 163 -8.60 10.30 14.48
C ALA A 163 -9.39 10.00 13.20
N GLN A 164 -9.85 8.73 13.12
CA GLN A 164 -11.11 8.29 12.53
C GLN A 164 -11.34 8.59 11.03
N GLY A 165 -10.79 7.71 10.19
CA GLY A 165 -11.42 7.27 8.95
C GLY A 165 -12.02 5.87 9.15
N ASN A 166 -13.28 5.70 8.74
CA ASN A 166 -14.13 4.53 8.98
C ASN A 166 -13.45 3.16 8.79
N ILE A 167 -13.54 2.36 9.85
CA ILE A 167 -13.13 0.96 9.94
C ILE A 167 -14.12 0.12 9.11
N ASN A 168 -13.98 0.12 7.79
CA ASN A 168 -14.62 -0.85 6.90
C ASN A 168 -13.74 -1.24 5.70
N ASP A 169 -12.70 -0.46 5.36
CA ASP A 169 -11.72 -0.82 4.31
C ASP A 169 -10.36 -1.31 4.85
N LEU A 170 -10.23 -1.41 6.18
CA LEU A 170 -9.07 -2.01 6.87
C LEU A 170 -9.15 -3.55 6.98
N ASP A 171 -10.22 -4.16 6.48
CA ASP A 171 -10.35 -5.63 6.34
C ASP A 171 -9.49 -6.21 5.19
N VAL A 172 -8.78 -5.37 4.45
CA VAL A 172 -7.82 -5.82 3.42
C VAL A 172 -6.40 -6.01 3.97
N LEU A 173 -6.11 -5.54 5.19
CA LEU A 173 -4.77 -5.66 5.81
C LEU A 173 -4.74 -6.26 7.21
N LYS A 174 -5.88 -6.75 7.72
CA LYS A 174 -5.88 -8.01 8.48
C LYS A 174 -5.94 -9.15 7.47
N CYS A 175 -4.80 -9.76 7.16
CA CYS A 175 -4.83 -11.12 6.61
C CYS A 175 -5.14 -12.11 7.75
N GLU A 176 -6.31 -11.92 8.35
CA GLU A 176 -7.05 -12.87 9.18
C GLU A 176 -8.51 -12.85 8.73
N THR A 177 -8.76 -12.77 7.42
CA THR A 177 -9.97 -13.36 6.85
C THR A 177 -9.75 -14.87 6.78
N PRO A 178 -10.76 -15.71 7.07
CA PRO A 178 -10.64 -17.14 6.87
C PRO A 178 -10.16 -17.34 5.43
N LEU A 179 -9.22 -18.25 5.24
CA LEU A 179 -8.60 -18.51 3.94
C LEU A 179 -9.68 -18.98 2.96
N ASP A 180 -10.44 -18.05 2.39
CA ASP A 180 -11.49 -18.31 1.43
C ASP A 180 -10.81 -18.59 0.11
N TRP A 181 -10.59 -19.89 -0.11
CA TRP A 181 -10.14 -20.39 -1.40
C TRP A 181 -11.10 -19.85 -2.46
N ARG A 182 -10.65 -18.89 -3.28
CA ARG A 182 -11.39 -18.41 -4.45
C ARG A 182 -11.86 -19.62 -5.25
N GLU A 183 -13.02 -19.52 -5.88
CA GLU A 183 -13.56 -20.63 -6.65
C GLU A 183 -12.65 -20.93 -7.85
N PHE A 184 -12.13 -22.16 -7.93
CA PHE A 184 -11.28 -22.62 -9.02
C PHE A 184 -11.59 -24.08 -9.38
N PRO A 185 -11.40 -24.47 -10.65
CA PRO A 185 -11.68 -25.83 -11.11
C PRO A 185 -10.81 -26.85 -10.35
N GLY A 186 -11.44 -27.82 -9.70
CA GLY A 186 -10.75 -28.83 -8.89
C GLY A 186 -10.59 -28.51 -7.40
N LYS A 187 -11.14 -27.38 -6.92
CA LYS A 187 -11.16 -27.01 -5.49
C LYS A 187 -11.74 -28.11 -4.60
N ALA A 188 -12.88 -28.70 -4.99
CA ALA A 188 -13.51 -29.78 -4.22
C ALA A 188 -12.59 -31.00 -4.09
N THR A 189 -11.93 -31.39 -5.17
CA THR A 189 -10.96 -32.50 -5.19
C THR A 189 -9.74 -32.20 -4.31
N ALA A 190 -9.23 -30.98 -4.36
CA ALA A 190 -8.10 -30.56 -3.52
C ALA A 190 -8.46 -30.60 -2.03
N LEU A 191 -9.65 -30.09 -1.65
CA LEU A 191 -10.12 -30.13 -0.26
C LEU A 191 -10.35 -31.56 0.22
N MET A 192 -10.93 -32.44 -0.62
CA MET A 192 -11.05 -33.88 -0.30
C MET A 192 -9.69 -34.53 -0.05
N PHE A 193 -8.70 -34.22 -0.89
CA PHE A 193 -7.35 -34.76 -0.76
C PHE A 193 -6.69 -34.32 0.55
N ILE A 194 -6.80 -33.03 0.90
CA ILE A 194 -6.25 -32.48 2.14
C ILE A 194 -6.93 -33.11 3.36
N ALA A 195 -8.26 -33.25 3.35
CA ALA A 195 -9.00 -33.89 4.44
C ALA A 195 -8.61 -35.36 4.61
N GLY A 196 -8.49 -36.12 3.51
CA GLY A 196 -8.06 -37.51 3.51
C GLY A 196 -6.65 -37.70 4.07
N LEU A 197 -5.70 -36.84 3.69
CA LEU A 197 -4.34 -36.89 4.23
C LEU A 197 -4.28 -36.49 5.71
N ALA A 198 -5.02 -35.47 6.12
CA ALA A 198 -5.05 -35.03 7.52
C ALA A 198 -5.64 -36.11 8.44
N THR A 199 -6.68 -36.82 8.00
CA THR A 199 -7.26 -37.95 8.74
C THR A 199 -6.34 -39.18 8.74
N ALA A 200 -5.62 -39.45 7.65
CA ALA A 200 -4.62 -40.50 7.63
C ALA A 200 -3.51 -40.22 8.66
N LEU A 201 -3.03 -38.98 8.76
CA LEU A 201 -2.06 -38.57 9.77
C LEU A 201 -2.60 -38.68 11.20
N GLU A 202 -3.88 -38.40 11.43
CA GLU A 202 -4.53 -38.68 12.72
C GLU A 202 -4.44 -40.17 13.08
N SER A 203 -4.75 -41.06 12.12
CA SER A 203 -4.78 -42.51 12.35
C SER A 203 -3.41 -43.10 12.67
N THR A 204 -2.32 -42.45 12.25
CA THR A 204 -0.94 -42.87 12.61
C THR A 204 -0.59 -42.61 14.08
N GLY A 205 -1.41 -41.84 14.80
CA GLY A 205 -1.22 -41.56 16.23
C GLY A 205 -0.03 -40.64 16.55
N GLY A 206 0.21 -40.41 17.85
CA GLY A 206 1.34 -39.61 18.33
C GLY A 206 1.12 -38.09 18.18
N LYS A 207 2.10 -37.37 17.63
CA LYS A 207 2.15 -35.89 17.62
C LYS A 207 1.00 -35.21 16.86
N TYR A 208 0.34 -35.94 15.96
CA TYR A 208 -0.75 -35.44 15.10
C TYR A 208 -2.15 -35.68 15.70
N SER A 209 -2.25 -36.35 16.85
CA SER A 209 -3.51 -36.57 17.57
C SER A 209 -3.38 -36.02 18.99
N ARG A 210 -4.35 -35.22 19.43
CA ARG A 210 -4.42 -34.67 20.80
C ARG A 210 -5.78 -34.95 21.39
N GLY A 211 -5.84 -35.86 22.37
CA GLY A 211 -7.10 -36.20 23.07
C GLY A 211 -8.16 -36.83 22.16
N GLY A 212 -7.75 -37.65 21.18
CA GLY A 212 -8.67 -38.30 20.24
C GLY A 212 -9.25 -37.37 19.17
N LYS A 213 -8.67 -36.18 19.02
CA LYS A 213 -8.99 -35.21 17.96
C LYS A 213 -7.75 -34.88 17.14
N ILE A 214 -7.97 -34.54 15.87
CA ILE A 214 -6.93 -34.08 14.94
C ILE A 214 -6.21 -32.85 15.51
N ASN A 215 -4.89 -32.93 15.64
CA ASN A 215 -4.05 -31.79 16.00
C ASN A 215 -3.67 -30.99 14.75
N LYS A 216 -4.57 -30.09 14.33
CA LYS A 216 -4.48 -29.34 13.07
C LYS A 216 -3.18 -28.52 12.95
N SER A 217 -2.71 -27.90 14.04
CA SER A 217 -1.48 -27.10 14.03
C SER A 217 -0.23 -27.95 13.86
N ALA A 218 -0.16 -29.13 14.49
CA ALA A 218 0.99 -30.02 14.33
C ALA A 218 1.09 -30.61 12.91
N ILE A 219 -0.06 -30.83 12.25
CA ILE A 219 -0.10 -31.22 10.83
C ILE A 219 0.35 -30.04 9.95
N ALA A 220 -0.09 -28.83 10.25
CA ALA A 220 0.31 -27.63 9.52
C ALA A 220 1.83 -27.38 9.61
N ASP A 221 2.40 -27.47 10.81
CA ASP A 221 3.84 -27.30 11.03
C ASP A 221 4.66 -28.37 10.30
N ALA A 222 4.21 -29.62 10.33
CA ALA A 222 4.86 -30.70 9.60
C ALA A 222 4.77 -30.51 8.08
N ALA A 223 3.65 -29.99 7.57
CA ALA A 223 3.49 -29.67 6.16
C ALA A 223 4.44 -28.54 5.73
N VAL A 224 4.53 -27.45 6.50
CA VAL A 224 5.47 -26.34 6.22
C VAL A 224 6.91 -26.85 6.19
N GLN A 225 7.31 -27.64 7.19
CA GLN A 225 8.65 -28.24 7.23
C GLN A 225 8.91 -29.16 6.04
N ALA A 226 7.94 -30.00 5.66
CA ALA A 226 8.06 -30.90 4.52
C ALA A 226 8.21 -30.14 3.20
N ILE A 227 7.44 -29.07 2.98
CA ILE A 227 7.53 -28.28 1.74
C ILE A 227 8.83 -27.47 1.71
N ASN A 228 9.30 -26.96 2.84
CA ASN A 228 10.61 -26.29 2.91
C ASN A 228 11.77 -27.26 2.70
N LYS A 229 11.64 -28.51 3.13
CA LYS A 229 12.69 -29.54 3.01
C LYS A 229 12.72 -30.22 1.64
N HIS A 230 11.56 -30.45 1.03
CA HIS A 230 11.43 -31.25 -0.21
C HIS A 230 10.83 -30.49 -1.39
N GLY A 231 10.28 -29.30 -1.17
CA GLY A 231 9.69 -28.43 -2.19
C GLY A 231 10.55 -27.21 -2.50
N LYS A 232 9.95 -26.21 -3.16
CA LYS A 232 10.60 -24.94 -3.54
C LYS A 232 10.59 -23.88 -2.42
N GLY A 233 10.31 -24.28 -1.17
CA GLY A 233 9.99 -23.37 -0.08
C GLY A 233 8.56 -22.82 -0.14
N THR A 234 8.03 -22.37 1.00
CA THR A 234 6.70 -21.72 1.06
C THR A 234 6.74 -20.43 1.84
N ASP A 235 6.06 -19.40 1.32
CA ASP A 235 5.71 -18.19 2.07
C ASP A 235 4.40 -18.36 2.86
N ILE A 236 3.85 -19.58 2.92
CA ILE A 236 2.56 -19.87 3.56
C ILE A 236 2.77 -19.98 5.08
N SER A 237 2.04 -19.18 5.85
CA SER A 237 2.09 -19.24 7.31
C SER A 237 1.44 -20.53 7.83
N SER A 238 1.99 -21.07 8.93
CA SER A 238 1.41 -22.25 9.61
C SER A 238 -0.07 -22.03 9.99
N ARG A 239 -0.44 -20.78 10.31
CA ARG A 239 -1.82 -20.40 10.60
C ARG A 239 -2.74 -20.50 9.39
N ALA A 240 -2.32 -20.00 8.23
CA ALA A 240 -3.07 -20.12 6.99
C ALA A 240 -3.30 -21.60 6.61
N LEU A 241 -2.28 -22.43 6.80
CA LEU A 241 -2.35 -23.86 6.52
C LEU A 241 -3.24 -24.61 7.52
N THR A 242 -3.30 -24.16 8.77
CA THR A 242 -4.23 -24.68 9.80
C THR A 242 -5.69 -24.38 9.46
N GLU A 243 -6.00 -23.15 9.03
CA GLU A 243 -7.35 -22.78 8.60
C GLU A 243 -7.78 -23.54 7.33
N LEU A 244 -6.86 -23.76 6.41
CA LEU A 244 -7.07 -24.58 5.22
C LEU A 244 -7.42 -26.03 5.57
N ILE A 245 -6.66 -26.64 6.51
CA ILE A 245 -6.96 -27.99 6.99
C ILE A 245 -8.34 -28.01 7.67
N LYS A 246 -8.68 -26.97 8.45
CA LYS A 246 -9.99 -26.86 9.09
C LYS A 246 -11.11 -26.78 8.06
N ALA A 247 -11.02 -25.90 7.06
CA ALA A 247 -12.00 -25.78 5.99
C ALA A 247 -12.16 -27.09 5.18
N ALA A 248 -11.06 -27.80 4.91
CA ALA A 248 -11.09 -29.08 4.23
C ALA A 248 -11.80 -30.16 5.05
N LEU A 249 -11.56 -30.22 6.36
CA LEU A 249 -12.21 -31.16 7.28
C LEU A 249 -13.69 -30.83 7.43
N ASP A 250 -14.04 -29.56 7.61
CA ASP A 250 -15.43 -29.13 7.81
C ASP A 250 -16.28 -29.35 6.53
N ALA A 251 -15.68 -29.26 5.35
CA ALA A 251 -16.35 -29.50 4.07
C ALA A 251 -16.54 -30.99 3.72
N ASN A 252 -15.70 -31.89 4.24
CA ASN A 252 -15.63 -33.29 3.78
C ASN A 252 -15.82 -34.35 4.88
N LEU A 253 -15.82 -33.96 6.15
CA LEU A 253 -16.12 -34.86 7.26
C LEU A 253 -17.39 -34.38 7.97
N PRO A 254 -18.42 -35.24 8.11
CA PRO A 254 -19.54 -34.93 8.97
C PRO A 254 -19.06 -34.81 10.42
N ASP A 255 -19.66 -33.88 11.16
CA ASP A 255 -19.33 -33.59 12.55
C ASP A 255 -19.39 -34.88 13.40
N ARG A 256 -18.22 -35.37 13.83
CA ARG A 256 -18.07 -36.57 14.68
C ARG A 256 -18.74 -36.40 16.06
N ALA A 257 -19.33 -35.24 16.35
CA ALA A 257 -20.10 -34.98 17.55
C ALA A 257 -21.46 -35.69 17.63
N SER A 258 -21.92 -36.40 16.57
CA SER A 258 -23.24 -37.05 16.56
C SER A 258 -23.25 -38.58 16.74
N THR A 259 -22.11 -39.25 16.85
CA THR A 259 -22.05 -40.73 16.98
C THR A 259 -21.53 -41.21 18.33
N SER A 260 -22.02 -40.61 19.43
CA SER A 260 -21.91 -41.20 20.77
C SER A 260 -23.20 -41.04 21.58
N LYS A 261 -24.34 -41.44 21.00
CA LYS A 261 -25.57 -41.78 21.75
C LYS A 261 -26.54 -42.55 20.86
N SER A 262 -26.31 -43.87 20.77
CA SER A 262 -27.32 -44.95 20.82
C SER A 262 -26.62 -46.28 20.59
#